data_AF-A0A1F5BEL4-F1
#
_entry.id   AF-A0A1F5BEL4-F1
#
_cell.length_a   1.000
_cell.length_b   1.000
_cell.length_c   1.000
_cell.angle_alpha   90.00
_cell.angle_beta   90.00
_cell.angle_gamma   90.00
#
_symmetry.space_group_name_H-M   'P 1'
#
loop_
_entity.id
_entity.type
_entity.pdbx_description
1 polymer ?
#
loop_
_entity_poly.entity_id
_entity_poly.type
_entity_poly.pdbx_seq_one_letter_code
_entity_poly.pdbx_strand_id
1 'polypeptide(L)'
;MKKALILLAVIGLSASLGAQSVAELAKREKARREALRGRHAVVIKNADLLRVQKAPAVEVTNPDEAVGEAALDEAQDVQPATAARRITPRVSADGPTIMGEGESVDLSSSEKTLDAQLKAATDLVDLLTTKMNALRQQYEYQDAMVPGYVIQQQIDETNQRLLKAQAQQARIQAEFDKRGAGKKDPGSPGR
;
A
#
# COMPACT_ATOMS: atom_id res chain seq x y z
N MET A 1 -12.21 23.50 43.40
CA MET A 1 -10.88 23.23 43.99
C MET A 1 -10.19 22.04 43.32
N LYS A 2 -10.72 20.81 43.41
CA LYS A 2 -10.09 19.60 42.82
C LYS A 2 -9.86 19.67 41.30
N LYS A 3 -10.81 20.23 40.53
CA LYS A 3 -10.69 20.41 39.07
C LYS A 3 -9.61 21.42 38.66
N ALA A 4 -9.38 22.45 39.49
CA ALA A 4 -8.34 23.45 39.24
C ALA A 4 -6.93 22.87 39.51
N LEU A 5 -6.80 22.00 40.52
CA LEU A 5 -5.56 21.26 40.79
C LEU A 5 -5.20 20.28 39.66
N ILE A 6 -6.20 19.61 39.07
CA ILE A 6 -5.97 18.72 37.92
C ILE A 6 -5.53 19.53 36.70
N LEU A 7 -6.18 20.66 36.42
CA LEU A 7 -5.76 21.56 35.33
C LEU A 7 -4.33 22.08 35.53
N LEU A 8 -3.97 22.48 36.75
CA LEU A 8 -2.63 22.96 37.08
C LEU A 8 -1.58 21.84 36.97
N ALA A 9 -1.92 20.61 37.34
CA ALA A 9 -1.07 19.43 37.16
C ALA A 9 -0.85 19.10 35.67
N VAL A 10 -1.91 19.17 34.85
CA VAL A 10 -1.80 18.89 33.40
C VAL A 10 -0.97 19.96 32.71
N ILE A 11 -1.15 21.25 33.04
CA ILE A 11 -0.36 22.35 32.48
C ILE A 11 1.11 22.26 32.92
N GLY A 12 1.37 21.98 34.21
CA GLY A 12 2.73 21.78 34.72
C GLY A 12 3.44 20.58 34.10
N LEU A 13 2.73 19.46 33.89
CA LEU A 13 3.27 18.28 33.23
C LEU A 13 3.61 18.60 31.77
N SER A 14 2.73 19.30 31.04
CA SER A 14 2.92 19.67 29.64
C SER A 14 4.16 20.56 29.44
N ALA A 15 4.43 21.47 30.37
CA ALA A 15 5.62 22.32 30.35
C ALA A 15 6.92 21.53 30.59
N SER A 16 6.87 20.44 31.36
CA SER A 16 8.05 19.62 31.66
C SER A 16 8.48 18.69 30.52
N LEU A 17 7.57 18.34 29.60
CA LEU A 17 7.88 17.46 28.46
C LEU A 17 8.69 18.18 27.36
N GLY A 18 8.58 19.52 27.26
CA GLY A 18 9.29 20.33 26.26
C GLY A 18 10.69 20.79 26.65
N ALA A 19 11.13 20.54 27.89
CA ALA A 19 12.38 21.09 28.44
C ALA A 19 13.61 20.18 28.24
N GLN A 20 13.56 19.20 27.33
CA GLN A 20 14.76 18.46 26.95
C GLN A 20 15.67 19.39 26.13
N SER A 21 16.67 19.96 26.82
CA SER A 21 17.60 20.91 26.21
C SER A 21 18.36 20.27 25.04
N VAL A 22 18.66 21.08 24.02
CA VAL A 22 19.48 20.66 22.85
C VAL A 22 20.83 20.06 23.30
N ALA A 23 21.37 20.53 24.43
CA ALA A 23 22.59 20.01 25.04
C ALA A 23 22.44 18.56 25.53
N GLU A 24 21.29 18.19 26.11
CA GLU A 24 21.02 16.82 26.54
C GLU A 24 20.79 15.89 25.35
N LEU A 25 20.10 16.35 24.30
CA LEU A 25 19.96 15.61 23.04
C LEU A 25 21.33 15.37 22.38
N ALA A 26 22.19 16.39 22.33
CA ALA A 26 23.55 16.25 21.78
C ALA A 26 24.40 15.26 22.59
N LYS A 27 24.30 15.29 23.93
CA LYS A 27 24.99 14.31 24.80
C LYS A 27 24.47 12.89 24.59
N ARG A 28 23.16 12.69 24.47
CA ARG A 28 22.55 11.38 24.19
C ARG A 28 22.92 10.85 22.81
N GLU A 29 22.94 11.70 21.80
CA GLU A 29 23.38 11.32 20.45
C GLU A 29 24.87 10.99 20.40
N LYS A 30 25.71 11.75 21.13
CA LYS A 30 27.14 11.42 21.30
C LYS A 30 27.32 10.06 21.98
N ALA A 31 26.59 9.80 23.06
CA ALA A 31 26.62 8.51 23.76
C ALA A 31 26.12 7.36 22.88
N ARG A 32 25.10 7.58 22.04
CA ARG A 32 24.63 6.60 21.06
C ARG A 32 25.69 6.28 20.01
N ARG A 33 26.41 7.29 19.51
CA ARG A 33 27.51 7.09 18.55
C ARG A 33 28.69 6.36 19.18
N GLU A 34 29.03 6.66 20.42
CA GLU A 34 30.04 5.93 21.18
C GLU A 34 29.62 4.48 21.45
N ALA A 35 28.35 4.24 21.79
CA ALA A 35 27.81 2.88 21.98
C ALA A 35 27.76 2.05 20.68
N LEU A 36 27.72 2.70 19.52
CA LEU A 36 27.78 2.05 18.20
C LEU A 36 29.22 1.98 17.66
N ARG A 37 30.17 2.71 18.24
CA ARG A 37 31.58 2.71 17.83
C ARG A 37 32.21 1.36 18.21
N GLY A 38 32.70 0.63 17.21
CA GLY A 38 33.30 -0.70 17.41
C GLY A 38 32.29 -1.86 17.41
N ARG A 39 30.98 -1.58 17.33
CA ARG A 39 30.00 -2.62 17.00
C ARG A 39 30.01 -2.83 15.49
N HIS A 40 30.43 -4.01 15.05
CA HIS A 40 30.35 -4.40 13.65
C HIS A 40 28.89 -4.56 13.26
N ALA A 41 28.32 -3.55 12.60
CA ALA A 41 27.03 -3.68 11.94
C ALA A 41 27.22 -4.62 10.74
N VAL A 42 26.46 -5.72 10.69
CA VAL A 42 26.45 -6.60 9.52
C VAL A 42 25.77 -5.83 8.39
N VAL A 43 26.57 -5.25 7.51
CA VAL A 43 26.08 -4.58 6.30
C VAL A 43 25.86 -5.66 5.25
N ILE A 44 24.61 -6.07 5.08
CA ILE A 44 24.20 -6.97 4.00
C ILE A 44 24.32 -6.19 2.69
N LYS A 45 25.24 -6.61 1.81
CA LYS A 45 25.42 -5.99 0.50
C LYS A 45 24.54 -6.69 -0.53
N ASN A 46 24.28 -6.03 -1.66
CA ASN A 46 23.53 -6.63 -2.78
C ASN A 46 24.19 -7.92 -3.29
N ALA A 47 25.52 -8.03 -3.24
CA ALA A 47 26.24 -9.25 -3.58
C ALA A 47 25.95 -10.41 -2.61
N ASP A 48 25.66 -10.12 -1.35
CA ASP A 48 25.34 -11.13 -0.33
C ASP A 48 23.92 -11.67 -0.54
N LEU A 49 23.01 -10.86 -1.07
CA LEU A 49 21.64 -11.28 -1.42
C LEU A 49 21.60 -12.29 -2.59
N LEU A 50 22.59 -12.25 -3.49
CA LEU A 50 22.70 -13.19 -4.61
C LEU A 50 23.14 -14.60 -4.18
N ARG A 51 23.76 -14.73 -2.99
CA ARG A 51 24.23 -16.01 -2.45
C ARG A 51 23.15 -16.76 -1.67
N VAL A 52 22.05 -16.08 -1.33
CA VAL A 52 20.94 -16.69 -0.61
C VAL A 52 20.06 -17.44 -1.62
N GLN A 53 20.16 -18.76 -1.62
CA GLN A 53 19.21 -19.60 -2.35
C GLN A 53 17.91 -19.69 -1.55
N LYS A 54 16.78 -19.55 -2.25
CA LYS A 54 15.46 -19.70 -1.63
C LYS A 54 15.25 -21.18 -1.32
N ALA A 55 15.10 -21.52 -0.04
CA ALA A 55 14.62 -22.84 0.33
C ALA A 55 13.18 -23.05 -0.18
N PRO A 56 12.80 -24.26 -0.64
CA PRO A 56 11.43 -24.56 -1.02
C PRO A 56 10.51 -24.36 0.19
N ALA A 57 9.41 -23.63 0.01
CA ALA A 57 8.46 -23.34 1.09
C ALA A 57 7.63 -24.57 1.49
N VAL A 58 7.61 -25.61 0.66
CA VAL A 58 6.89 -26.87 0.86
C VAL A 58 7.72 -28.00 0.27
N GLU A 59 8.23 -28.88 1.12
CA GLU A 59 8.70 -30.20 0.70
C GLU A 59 7.47 -31.11 0.63
N VAL A 60 7.00 -31.41 -0.59
CA VAL A 60 6.02 -32.48 -0.79
C VAL A 60 6.81 -33.77 -0.85
N THR A 61 6.99 -34.42 0.30
CA THR A 61 7.42 -35.82 0.32
C THR A 61 6.30 -36.64 -0.31
N ASN A 62 6.48 -37.10 -1.54
CA ASN A 62 5.53 -37.98 -2.21
C ASN A 62 5.70 -39.38 -1.58
N PRO A 63 4.73 -39.90 -0.82
CA PRO A 63 4.88 -41.18 -0.14
C PRO A 63 4.81 -42.40 -1.07
N ASP A 64 4.58 -42.20 -2.37
CA ASP A 64 4.39 -43.29 -3.36
C ASP A 64 5.67 -43.75 -4.07
N GLU A 65 6.84 -43.18 -3.77
CA GLU A 65 8.13 -43.68 -4.28
C GLU A 65 8.85 -44.62 -3.28
N ALA A 66 8.12 -45.15 -2.30
CA ALA A 66 8.63 -46.14 -1.35
C ALA A 66 8.30 -47.59 -1.76
N VAL A 67 8.22 -47.92 -3.05
CA VAL A 67 8.23 -49.31 -3.53
C VAL A 67 8.84 -49.38 -4.93
N GLY A 68 10.08 -49.85 -5.06
CA GLY A 68 10.64 -50.12 -6.39
C GLY A 68 12.16 -50.20 -6.47
N GLU A 69 12.75 -51.09 -5.68
CA GLU A 69 14.16 -51.47 -5.85
C GLU A 69 14.25 -52.46 -7.03
N ALA A 70 14.72 -52.03 -8.20
CA ALA A 70 15.27 -52.90 -9.24
C ALA A 70 16.00 -52.14 -10.37
N ALA A 71 17.26 -52.51 -10.58
CA ALA A 71 18.01 -52.56 -11.85
C ALA A 71 18.22 -51.23 -12.63
N LEU A 72 19.45 -50.72 -12.70
CA LEU A 72 20.47 -51.06 -13.72
C LEU A 72 20.08 -50.70 -15.16
N ASP A 73 20.75 -49.64 -15.61
CA ASP A 73 21.45 -49.50 -16.89
C ASP A 73 20.78 -48.83 -18.13
N GLU A 74 21.67 -48.09 -18.79
CA GLU A 74 21.69 -47.59 -20.17
C GLU A 74 20.79 -46.41 -20.61
N ALA A 75 21.44 -45.24 -20.61
CA ALA A 75 21.76 -44.45 -21.79
C ALA A 75 20.67 -44.17 -22.84
N GLN A 76 20.29 -42.90 -22.95
CA GLN A 76 20.09 -42.25 -24.25
C GLN A 76 20.27 -40.73 -24.17
N ASP A 77 21.45 -40.32 -24.66
CA ASP A 77 21.79 -39.14 -25.45
C ASP A 77 20.77 -37.97 -25.48
N VAL A 78 21.16 -36.81 -24.91
CA VAL A 78 20.49 -35.53 -25.15
C VAL A 78 21.52 -34.48 -25.54
N GLN A 79 21.54 -34.16 -26.84
CA GLN A 79 22.33 -33.10 -27.45
C GLN A 79 22.09 -31.72 -26.79
N PRO A 80 23.12 -30.85 -26.71
CA PRO A 80 22.97 -29.52 -26.16
C PRO A 80 22.45 -28.55 -27.23
N ALA A 81 21.14 -28.26 -27.21
CA ALA A 81 20.60 -27.17 -28.00
C ALA A 81 20.85 -25.83 -27.30
N THR A 82 22.03 -25.24 -27.54
CA THR A 82 22.27 -23.81 -27.33
C THR A 82 21.39 -23.01 -28.29
N ALA A 83 20.23 -22.56 -27.82
CA ALA A 83 19.44 -21.52 -28.47
C ALA A 83 19.16 -20.43 -27.44
N ALA A 84 19.97 -19.36 -27.47
CA ALA A 84 19.71 -18.14 -26.73
C ALA A 84 18.36 -17.56 -27.17
N ARG A 85 17.30 -17.85 -26.42
CA ARG A 85 15.98 -17.24 -26.63
C ARG A 85 16.06 -15.78 -26.23
N ARG A 86 16.13 -14.91 -27.24
CA ARG A 86 15.96 -13.46 -27.09
C ARG A 86 14.53 -13.18 -26.62
N ILE A 87 14.35 -12.93 -25.33
CA ILE A 87 13.04 -12.57 -24.76
C ILE A 87 12.75 -11.12 -25.16
N THR A 88 11.96 -10.93 -26.20
CA THR A 88 11.32 -9.63 -26.47
C THR A 88 10.09 -9.51 -25.56
N PRO A 89 10.01 -8.52 -24.66
CA PRO A 89 8.79 -8.29 -23.89
C PRO A 89 7.68 -7.86 -24.86
N ARG A 90 6.64 -8.67 -24.98
CA ARG A 90 5.38 -8.28 -25.61
C ARG A 90 4.49 -7.70 -24.52
N VAL A 91 4.14 -6.43 -24.64
CA VAL A 91 3.05 -5.84 -23.86
C VAL A 91 1.77 -6.33 -24.51
N SER A 92 1.08 -7.27 -23.87
CA SER A 92 -0.31 -7.54 -24.20
C SER A 92 -1.10 -6.27 -23.88
N ALA A 93 -1.66 -5.63 -24.89
CA ALA A 93 -2.74 -4.68 -24.68
C ALA A 93 -3.98 -5.48 -24.22
N ASP A 94 -4.79 -4.80 -23.40
CA ASP A 94 -6.05 -5.24 -22.79
C ASP A 94 -5.89 -6.06 -21.50
N GLY A 95 -5.76 -5.30 -20.39
CA GLY A 95 -6.24 -5.74 -19.09
C GLY A 95 -7.78 -5.85 -19.08
N PRO A 96 -8.37 -6.41 -18.02
CA PRO A 96 -9.80 -6.68 -17.97
C PRO A 96 -10.61 -5.40 -18.25
N THR A 97 -11.45 -5.45 -19.29
CA THR A 97 -12.41 -4.41 -19.63
C THR A 97 -13.40 -4.25 -18.49
N ILE A 98 -13.29 -3.13 -17.76
CA ILE A 98 -14.21 -2.73 -16.67
C ILE A 98 -15.56 -2.22 -17.22
N MET A 99 -15.67 -1.99 -18.53
CA MET A 99 -16.92 -1.62 -19.19
C MET A 99 -17.64 -2.87 -19.65
N GLY A 100 -18.55 -3.36 -18.80
CA GLY A 100 -19.43 -4.48 -19.12
C GLY A 100 -20.46 -4.07 -20.16
N GLU A 101 -20.35 -4.64 -21.35
CA GLU A 101 -21.47 -4.80 -22.26
C GLU A 101 -21.87 -6.27 -22.24
N GLY A 102 -23.06 -6.53 -21.71
CA GLY A 102 -23.80 -7.78 -21.92
C GLY A 102 -23.31 -9.00 -21.14
N GLU A 103 -23.64 -9.08 -19.85
CA GLU A 103 -24.16 -10.34 -19.30
C GLU A 103 -24.92 -10.05 -18.00
N SER A 104 -26.10 -10.65 -17.88
CA SER A 104 -26.97 -10.57 -16.72
C SER A 104 -26.31 -11.24 -15.51
N VAL A 105 -25.54 -10.48 -14.74
CA VAL A 105 -24.89 -10.96 -13.52
C VAL A 105 -25.78 -10.68 -12.30
N ASP A 106 -26.25 -11.78 -11.74
CA ASP A 106 -26.65 -12.02 -10.35
C ASP A 106 -26.56 -10.79 -9.40
N LEU A 107 -27.72 -10.26 -9.03
CA LEU A 107 -27.93 -9.01 -8.30
C LEU A 107 -27.22 -8.96 -6.93
N SER A 108 -26.85 -10.11 -6.35
CA SER A 108 -26.19 -10.20 -5.03
C SER A 108 -24.68 -9.96 -5.07
N SER A 109 -24.02 -10.32 -6.17
CA SER A 109 -22.59 -10.08 -6.40
C SER A 109 -22.30 -8.60 -6.66
N SER A 110 -23.25 -7.93 -7.31
CA SER A 110 -23.15 -6.51 -7.66
C SER A 110 -23.21 -5.57 -6.45
N GLU A 111 -23.84 -5.96 -5.34
CA GLU A 111 -23.89 -5.14 -4.12
C GLU A 111 -22.53 -5.07 -3.43
N LYS A 112 -21.88 -6.22 -3.23
CA LYS A 112 -20.52 -6.29 -2.66
C LYS A 112 -19.50 -5.56 -3.53
N THR A 113 -19.68 -5.53 -4.85
CA THR A 113 -18.81 -4.76 -5.74
C THR A 113 -19.04 -3.26 -5.63
N LEU A 114 -20.28 -2.79 -5.41
CA LEU A 114 -20.59 -1.37 -5.34
C LEU A 114 -20.14 -0.78 -3.99
N ASP A 115 -20.29 -1.52 -2.89
CA ASP A 115 -19.69 -1.20 -1.60
C ASP A 115 -18.16 -1.08 -1.68
N ALA A 116 -17.52 -2.04 -2.34
CA ALA A 116 -16.06 -2.03 -2.54
C ALA A 116 -15.61 -0.85 -3.42
N GLN A 117 -16.39 -0.49 -4.45
CA GLN A 117 -16.12 0.66 -5.31
C GLN A 117 -16.29 1.99 -4.57
N LEU A 118 -17.31 2.12 -3.74
CA LEU A 118 -17.52 3.30 -2.90
C LEU A 118 -16.34 3.48 -1.95
N LYS A 119 -15.92 2.41 -1.28
CA LYS A 119 -14.75 2.42 -0.39
C LYS A 119 -13.46 2.78 -1.13
N ALA A 120 -13.24 2.20 -2.31
CA ALA A 120 -12.06 2.53 -3.11
C ALA A 120 -12.06 4.01 -3.55
N ALA A 121 -13.23 4.56 -3.90
CA ALA A 121 -13.38 5.96 -4.26
C ALA A 121 -13.13 6.90 -3.06
N THR A 122 -13.62 6.56 -1.87
CA THR A 122 -13.34 7.33 -0.64
C THR A 122 -11.87 7.30 -0.28
N ASP A 123 -11.24 6.12 -0.32
CA ASP A 123 -9.82 5.95 0.00
C ASP A 123 -8.94 6.76 -0.97
N LEU A 124 -9.33 6.85 -2.24
CA LEU A 124 -8.64 7.64 -3.25
C LEU A 124 -8.75 9.15 -2.94
N VAL A 125 -9.94 9.64 -2.56
CA VAL A 125 -10.12 11.04 -2.18
C VAL A 125 -9.29 11.39 -0.94
N ASP A 126 -9.27 10.52 0.06
CA ASP A 126 -8.45 10.70 1.27
C ASP A 126 -6.95 10.71 0.96
N LEU A 127 -6.49 9.80 0.10
CA LEU A 127 -5.10 9.76 -0.36
C LEU A 127 -4.71 11.06 -1.06
N LEU A 128 -5.54 11.53 -2.01
CA LEU A 128 -5.27 12.76 -2.74
C LEU A 128 -5.32 14.00 -1.84
N THR A 129 -6.22 14.02 -0.87
CA THR A 129 -6.32 15.10 0.13
C THR A 129 -5.09 15.13 1.03
N THR A 130 -4.63 13.96 1.50
CA THR A 130 -3.40 13.85 2.28
C THR A 130 -2.19 14.30 1.47
N LYS A 131 -2.12 13.91 0.19
CA LYS A 131 -1.07 14.37 -0.72
C LYS A 131 -1.10 15.89 -0.92
N MET A 132 -2.28 16.48 -1.07
CA MET A 132 -2.44 17.93 -1.19
C MET A 132 -1.87 18.66 0.03
N ASN A 133 -2.17 18.17 1.24
CA ASN A 133 -1.66 18.75 2.47
C ASN A 133 -0.13 18.61 2.57
N ALA A 134 0.42 17.44 2.21
CA ALA A 134 1.86 17.23 2.19
C ALA A 134 2.58 18.15 1.18
N LEU A 135 2.01 18.34 -0.02
CA LEU A 135 2.58 19.25 -1.02
C LEU A 135 2.53 20.71 -0.57
N ARG A 136 1.46 21.14 0.10
CA ARG A 136 1.37 22.50 0.67
C ARG A 136 2.43 22.72 1.75
N GLN A 137 2.59 21.76 2.66
CA GLN A 137 3.65 21.81 3.66
C GLN A 137 5.02 21.89 2.98
N GLN A 138 5.28 21.04 1.99
CA GLN A 138 6.54 21.03 1.26
C GLN A 138 6.82 22.37 0.55
N TYR A 139 5.79 23.00 0.00
CA TYR A 139 5.89 24.33 -0.61
C TYR A 139 6.24 25.41 0.42
N GLU A 140 5.60 25.38 1.58
CA GLU A 140 5.83 26.35 2.66
C GLU A 140 7.21 26.20 3.29
N TYR A 141 7.68 24.97 3.49
CA TYR A 141 8.95 24.73 4.17
C TYR A 141 10.18 25.03 3.31
N GLN A 142 10.06 25.14 1.97
CA GLN A 142 11.11 25.48 0.98
C GLN A 142 12.46 24.73 1.08
N ASP A 143 12.63 23.87 2.07
CA ASP A 143 13.82 23.07 2.37
C ASP A 143 13.82 21.73 1.62
N ALA A 144 12.82 21.52 0.76
CA ALA A 144 12.85 20.42 -0.18
C ALA A 144 13.90 20.70 -1.26
N MET A 145 14.73 19.71 -1.59
CA MET A 145 15.60 19.74 -2.78
C MET A 145 14.83 19.81 -4.12
N VAL A 146 13.53 20.10 -4.07
CA VAL A 146 12.61 20.18 -5.20
C VAL A 146 12.27 21.65 -5.43
N PRO A 147 12.50 22.20 -6.63
CA PRO A 147 12.13 23.57 -6.94
C PRO A 147 10.63 23.85 -6.74
N GLY A 148 10.29 25.04 -6.24
CA GLY A 148 8.91 25.43 -5.93
C GLY A 148 7.94 25.31 -7.10
N TYR A 149 8.39 25.55 -8.34
CA TYR A 149 7.54 25.42 -9.54
C TYR A 149 7.09 23.97 -9.78
N VAL A 150 7.93 22.98 -9.44
CA VAL A 150 7.58 21.55 -9.56
C VAL A 150 6.50 21.20 -8.54
N ILE A 151 6.63 21.72 -7.31
CA ILE A 151 5.64 21.52 -6.25
C ILE A 151 4.31 22.18 -6.65
N GLN A 152 4.35 23.40 -7.22
CA GLN A 152 3.17 24.09 -7.72
C GLN A 152 2.46 23.28 -8.81
N GLN A 153 3.21 22.78 -9.79
CA GLN A 153 2.65 21.91 -10.83
C GLN A 153 2.01 20.65 -10.22
N GLN A 154 2.66 20.03 -9.24
CA GLN A 154 2.11 18.85 -8.55
C GLN A 154 0.84 19.17 -7.75
N ILE A 155 0.74 20.38 -7.17
CA ILE A 155 -0.48 20.86 -6.51
C ILE A 155 -1.61 20.96 -7.54
N ASP A 156 -1.37 21.59 -8.70
CA ASP A 156 -2.39 21.78 -9.73
C ASP A 156 -2.88 20.43 -10.30
N GLU A 157 -1.95 19.51 -10.60
CA GLU A 157 -2.28 18.16 -11.04
C GLU A 157 -3.07 17.38 -9.98
N THR A 158 -2.69 17.51 -8.71
CA THR A 158 -3.39 16.82 -7.60
C THR A 158 -4.77 17.41 -7.39
N ASN A 159 -4.95 18.73 -7.51
CA ASN A 159 -6.27 19.38 -7.45
C ASN A 159 -7.19 18.88 -8.57
N GLN A 160 -6.69 18.80 -9.81
CA GLN A 160 -7.48 18.28 -10.93
C GLN A 160 -7.92 16.82 -10.70
N ARG A 161 -7.02 15.99 -10.16
CA ARG A 161 -7.34 14.59 -9.82
C ARG A 161 -8.36 14.51 -8.70
N LEU A 162 -8.23 15.37 -7.68
CA LEU A 162 -9.14 15.42 -6.53
C LEU A 162 -10.56 15.79 -6.98
N LEU A 163 -10.72 16.79 -7.85
CA LEU A 163 -12.02 17.15 -8.42
C LEU A 163 -12.65 15.99 -9.21
N LYS A 164 -11.85 15.29 -10.03
CA LYS A 164 -12.32 14.10 -10.77
C LYS A 164 -12.73 12.96 -9.84
N ALA A 165 -11.93 12.71 -8.80
CA ALA A 165 -12.18 11.68 -7.79
C ALA A 165 -13.46 11.97 -7.00
N GLN A 166 -13.66 13.21 -6.56
CA GLN A 166 -14.89 13.63 -5.87
C GLN A 166 -16.12 13.51 -6.78
N ALA A 167 -15.99 13.87 -8.06
CA ALA A 167 -17.07 13.65 -9.03
C ALA A 167 -17.40 12.17 -9.23
N GLN A 168 -16.39 11.28 -9.25
CA GLN A 168 -16.59 9.84 -9.32
C GLN A 168 -17.24 9.28 -8.05
N GLN A 169 -16.76 9.69 -6.88
CA GLN A 169 -17.35 9.33 -5.60
C GLN A 169 -18.83 9.74 -5.55
N ALA A 170 -19.16 10.97 -5.95
CA ALA A 170 -20.55 11.45 -5.96
C ALA A 170 -21.45 10.64 -6.92
N ARG A 171 -20.91 10.18 -8.06
CA ARG A 171 -21.64 9.31 -8.99
C ARG A 171 -21.92 7.94 -8.39
N ILE A 172 -20.89 7.30 -7.82
CA ILE A 172 -21.02 5.98 -7.18
C ILE A 172 -21.94 6.07 -5.97
N GLN A 173 -21.85 7.14 -5.18
CA GLN A 173 -22.74 7.40 -4.05
C GLN A 173 -24.19 7.55 -4.52
N ALA A 174 -24.44 8.29 -5.60
CA ALA A 174 -25.79 8.41 -6.15
C ALA A 174 -26.35 7.08 -6.67
N GLU A 175 -25.51 6.21 -7.24
CA GLU A 175 -25.91 4.85 -7.63
C GLU A 175 -26.20 3.96 -6.42
N PHE A 176 -25.36 4.07 -5.39
CA PHE A 176 -25.56 3.39 -4.10
C PHE A 176 -26.89 3.79 -3.46
N ASP A 177 -27.16 5.09 -3.37
CA ASP A 177 -28.37 5.63 -2.75
C ASP A 177 -29.62 5.30 -3.57
N LYS A 178 -29.56 5.37 -4.92
CA LYS A 178 -30.66 4.95 -5.80
C LYS A 178 -31.00 3.47 -5.61
N ARG A 179 -29.98 2.62 -5.47
CA ARG A 179 -30.16 1.18 -5.25
C ARG A 179 -30.71 0.88 -3.85
N GLY A 180 -30.27 1.62 -2.84
CA GLY A 180 -30.81 1.56 -1.48
C GLY A 180 -32.27 2.03 -1.39
N ALA A 181 -32.63 3.06 -2.16
CA ALA A 181 -34.01 3.55 -2.28
C ALA A 181 -34.92 2.55 -3.00
N GLY A 182 -34.45 1.89 -4.07
CA GLY A 182 -35.22 0.85 -4.78
C GLY A 182 -35.49 -0.42 -3.98
N LYS A 183 -34.73 -0.69 -2.91
CA LYS A 183 -35.02 -1.76 -1.93
C LYS A 183 -36.14 -1.38 -0.93
N LYS A 184 -36.49 -0.10 -0.84
CA LYS A 184 -37.63 0.42 -0.07
C LYS A 184 -38.75 0.85 -1.03
N ASP A 185 -39.45 -0.11 -1.63
CA ASP A 185 -40.69 0.17 -2.36
C ASP A 185 -41.93 -0.20 -1.50
N PRO A 186 -43.13 0.29 -1.85
CA PRO A 186 -44.00 1.02 -0.94
C PRO A 186 -45.32 0.26 -0.83
N GLY A 187 -45.43 -0.65 0.13
CA GLY A 187 -46.65 -1.45 0.20
C GLY A 187 -46.52 -2.65 1.10
N SER A 188 -46.52 -2.40 2.41
CA SER A 188 -47.12 -3.37 3.31
C SER A 188 -48.60 -3.00 3.43
N PRO A 189 -49.55 -3.71 2.78
CA PRO A 189 -50.95 -3.53 3.09
C PRO A 189 -51.17 -4.00 4.52
N GLY A 190 -51.97 -3.25 5.28
CA GLY A 190 -52.39 -3.65 6.60
C GLY A 190 -53.05 -5.04 6.55
N ARG A 191 -52.63 -5.90 7.46
CA ARG A 191 -53.45 -6.92 8.11
C ARG A 191 -53.00 -7.05 9.56
#